data_AF-A0A2G0CY50-F1
#
_entry.id   AF-A0A2G0CY50-F1
#
_cell.length_a   1.000
_cell.length_b   1.000
_cell.length_c   1.000
_cell.angle_alpha   90.00
_cell.angle_beta   90.00
_cell.angle_gamma   90.00
#
_symmetry.space_group_name_H-M   'P 1'
#
loop_
_entity.id
_entity.type
_entity.pdbx_description
1 polymer ?
#
loop_
_entity_poly.entity_id
_entity_poly.type
_entity_poly.pdbx_seq_one_letter_code
_entity_poly.pdbx_strand_id
1 'polypeptide(L)'
;MNPTLITKKELLKKLDISTGVLANLIRNGTPKEGEMFNLDKIITWRENWSKNILGELEVGRVYTNKEISEKFKCSKQGGMRRSHQTNTLVLFSDQTGSNVYKDKWLNGILQYTGMGLKGDQVLDKNQNKVLANSKSNFVKIHLFETFKPKEHTYLGEVYLAGQIYTVNEKDSSGNSRKVYKFPLALINQEQLIEDKDIYNQEENQTRHIRNLSDAKLEEEARKVSNYNMICQIKLE
;
A
#
# COMPACT_ATOMS: atom_id res chain seq x y z
N MET A 1 -2.26 11.04 31.32
CA MET A 1 -2.68 9.63 31.37
C MET A 1 -1.47 8.80 31.77
N ASN A 2 -1.57 7.92 32.76
CA ASN A 2 -0.46 7.01 33.08
C ASN A 2 -0.16 6.16 31.84
N PRO A 3 1.10 6.06 31.40
CA PRO A 3 1.42 5.23 30.26
C PRO A 3 1.01 3.78 30.57
N THR A 4 0.15 3.21 29.73
CA THR A 4 -0.26 1.82 29.89
C THR A 4 0.92 0.92 29.56
N LEU A 5 1.61 0.45 30.59
CA LEU A 5 2.59 -0.60 30.47
C LEU A 5 1.88 -1.89 30.07
N ILE A 6 2.37 -2.53 29.02
CA ILE A 6 1.83 -3.77 28.48
C ILE A 6 2.88 -4.88 28.49
N THR A 7 2.40 -6.11 28.60
CA THR A 7 3.22 -7.32 28.54
C THR A 7 3.76 -7.57 27.13
N LYS A 8 4.79 -8.41 27.03
CA LYS A 8 5.30 -8.91 25.74
C LYS A 8 4.19 -9.50 24.86
N LYS A 9 3.26 -10.28 25.45
CA LYS A 9 2.15 -10.94 24.74
C LYS A 9 1.19 -9.91 24.14
N GLU A 10 0.84 -8.88 24.90
CA GLU A 10 -0.02 -7.79 24.44
C GLU A 10 0.65 -6.96 23.36
N LEU A 11 1.94 -6.66 23.51
CA LEU A 11 2.70 -5.91 22.51
C LEU A 11 2.75 -6.64 21.16
N LEU A 12 3.03 -7.95 21.16
CA LEU A 12 3.02 -8.77 19.94
C LEU A 12 1.68 -8.71 19.22
N LYS A 13 0.57 -8.77 19.99
CA LYS A 13 -0.79 -8.66 19.45
C LYS A 13 -1.08 -7.26 18.91
N LYS A 14 -0.70 -6.20 19.63
CA LYS A 14 -0.94 -4.81 19.24
C LYS A 14 -0.16 -4.41 17.98
N LEU A 15 1.08 -4.88 17.85
CA LEU A 15 1.92 -4.60 16.68
C LEU A 15 1.74 -5.59 15.52
N ASP A 16 0.99 -6.69 15.73
CA ASP A 16 0.82 -7.80 14.78
C ASP A 16 2.17 -8.33 14.24
N ILE A 17 3.11 -8.62 15.15
CA ILE A 17 4.46 -9.11 14.82
C ILE A 17 4.78 -10.42 15.55
N SER A 18 5.74 -11.18 15.01
CA SER A 18 6.23 -12.40 15.64
C SER A 18 7.20 -12.12 16.79
N THR A 19 7.41 -13.12 17.64
CA THR A 19 8.41 -13.08 18.72
C THR A 19 9.82 -12.83 18.19
N GLY A 20 10.18 -13.40 17.05
CA GLY A 20 11.49 -13.20 16.41
C GLY A 20 11.70 -11.76 15.93
N VAL A 21 10.66 -11.14 15.36
CA VAL A 21 10.71 -9.72 14.98
C VAL A 21 10.89 -8.85 16.22
N LEU A 22 10.10 -9.08 17.28
CA LEU A 22 10.24 -8.32 18.52
C LEU A 22 11.64 -8.50 19.14
N ALA A 23 12.21 -9.71 19.14
CA ALA A 23 13.56 -9.94 19.65
C ALA A 23 14.63 -9.17 18.85
N ASN A 24 14.45 -9.05 17.53
CA ASN A 24 15.32 -8.20 16.71
C ASN A 24 15.15 -6.71 17.06
N LEU A 25 13.92 -6.23 17.23
CA LEU A 25 13.67 -4.84 17.63
C LEU A 25 14.29 -4.52 19.01
N ILE A 26 14.16 -5.42 19.99
CA ILE A 26 14.77 -5.25 21.33
C ILE A 26 16.30 -5.17 21.22
N ARG A 27 16.94 -6.04 20.42
CA ARG A 27 18.39 -5.98 20.19
C ARG A 27 18.85 -4.64 19.58
N ASN A 28 17.95 -3.97 18.86
CA ASN A 28 18.20 -2.68 18.23
C ASN A 28 17.80 -1.48 19.10
N GLY A 29 17.45 -1.70 20.38
CA GLY A 29 17.22 -0.62 21.33
C GLY A 29 15.77 -0.19 21.48
N THR A 30 14.79 -1.08 21.22
CA THR A 30 13.39 -0.80 21.57
C THR A 30 13.26 -0.42 23.05
N PRO A 31 12.57 0.68 23.40
CA PRO A 31 12.33 1.09 24.78
C PRO A 31 11.60 0.01 25.57
N LYS A 32 12.10 -0.29 26.78
CA LYS A 32 11.48 -1.23 27.72
C LYS A 32 11.63 -0.72 29.16
N GLU A 33 10.66 -1.07 30.00
CA GLU A 33 10.63 -0.74 31.43
C GLU A 33 10.59 -2.06 32.21
N GLY A 34 11.77 -2.55 32.60
CA GLY A 34 11.93 -3.91 33.13
C GLY A 34 11.58 -4.98 32.07
N GLU A 35 10.54 -5.76 32.35
CA GLU A 35 9.95 -6.76 31.44
C GLU A 35 8.72 -6.24 30.67
N MET A 36 8.27 -5.02 30.97
CA MET A 36 7.10 -4.41 30.38
C MET A 36 7.47 -3.38 29.31
N PHE A 37 6.46 -2.98 28.54
CA PHE A 37 6.59 -2.11 27.38
C PHE A 37 5.61 -0.96 27.43
N ASN A 38 6.05 0.23 27.05
CA ASN A 38 5.17 1.38 26.85
C ASN A 38 4.88 1.52 25.36
N LEU A 39 3.61 1.34 24.96
CA LEU A 39 3.23 1.29 23.55
C LEU A 39 3.56 2.59 22.80
N ASP A 40 3.25 3.75 23.38
CA ASP A 40 3.46 5.05 22.74
C ASP A 40 4.95 5.36 22.55
N LYS A 41 5.78 5.03 23.57
CA LYS A 41 7.24 5.14 23.45
C LYS A 41 7.78 4.24 22.34
N ILE A 42 7.22 3.04 22.18
CA ILE A 42 7.63 2.11 21.13
C ILE A 42 7.21 2.60 19.75
N ILE A 43 5.98 3.10 19.60
CA ILE A 43 5.50 3.65 18.32
C ILE A 43 6.41 4.82 17.91
N THR A 44 6.62 5.79 18.81
CA THR A 44 7.51 6.94 18.58
C THR A 44 8.93 6.50 18.22
N TRP A 45 9.48 5.53 18.96
CA TRP A 45 10.80 4.98 18.67
C TRP A 45 10.85 4.31 17.29
N ARG A 46 9.83 3.53 16.91
CA ARG A 46 9.76 2.86 15.60
C ARG A 46 9.64 3.85 14.45
N GLU A 47 8.89 4.94 14.63
CA GLU A 47 8.77 6.01 13.63
C GLU A 47 10.12 6.70 13.40
N ASN A 48 10.81 7.09 14.46
CA ASN A 48 12.15 7.68 14.36
C ASN A 48 13.17 6.70 13.79
N TRP A 49 13.15 5.44 14.23
CA TRP A 49 13.98 4.37 13.71
C TRP A 49 13.78 4.17 12.20
N SER A 50 12.52 4.11 11.76
CA SER A 50 12.17 3.99 10.35
C SER A 50 12.67 5.19 9.54
N LYS A 51 12.40 6.42 10.03
CA LYS A 51 12.84 7.66 9.39
C LYS A 51 14.36 7.72 9.24
N ASN A 52 15.11 7.30 10.25
CA ASN A 52 16.57 7.27 10.22
C ASN A 52 17.13 6.27 9.20
N ILE A 53 16.49 5.10 9.04
CA ILE A 53 16.92 4.10 8.04
C ILE A 53 16.55 4.54 6.62
N LEU A 54 15.33 5.06 6.44
CA LEU A 54 14.82 5.45 5.14
C LEU A 54 15.52 6.72 4.63
N GLY A 55 15.87 7.66 5.52
CA GLY A 55 16.32 8.98 5.12
C GLY A 55 15.26 9.72 4.29
N GLU A 56 15.69 10.65 3.45
CA GLU A 56 14.78 11.43 2.59
C GLU A 56 14.32 10.61 1.39
N LEU A 57 13.02 10.58 1.14
CA LEU A 57 12.39 10.01 -0.05
C LEU A 57 11.80 11.15 -0.87
N GLU A 58 12.16 11.20 -2.14
CA GLU A 58 11.77 12.28 -3.06
C GLU A 58 10.60 11.80 -3.92
N VAL A 59 9.45 12.47 -3.77
CA VAL A 59 8.27 12.22 -4.63
C VAL A 59 8.63 12.59 -6.07
N GLY A 60 8.12 11.84 -7.04
CA GLY A 60 8.43 12.03 -8.46
C GLY A 60 9.74 11.39 -8.92
N ARG A 61 10.69 11.15 -8.00
CA ARG A 61 11.94 10.50 -8.35
C ARG A 61 11.73 9.04 -8.77
N VAL A 62 12.43 8.66 -9.83
CA VAL A 62 12.58 7.27 -10.27
C VAL A 62 13.65 6.56 -9.43
N TYR A 63 13.29 5.40 -8.90
CA TYR A 63 14.17 4.50 -8.17
C TYR A 63 14.27 3.15 -8.87
N THR A 64 15.45 2.55 -8.81
CA THR A 64 15.66 1.17 -9.21
C THR A 64 15.19 0.20 -8.14
N ASN A 65 14.87 -1.04 -8.53
CA ASN A 65 14.51 -2.09 -7.59
C ASN A 65 15.60 -2.36 -6.52
N LYS A 66 16.87 -2.16 -6.88
CA LYS A 66 18.01 -2.28 -5.95
C LYS A 66 17.93 -1.21 -4.88
N GLU A 67 17.83 0.06 -5.27
CA GLU A 67 17.72 1.19 -4.34
C GLU A 67 16.53 1.02 -3.39
N ILE A 68 15.35 0.65 -3.91
CA ILE A 68 14.16 0.44 -3.08
C ILE A 68 14.40 -0.69 -2.07
N SER A 69 14.93 -1.83 -2.51
CA SER A 69 15.20 -2.96 -1.61
C SER A 69 16.23 -2.62 -0.53
N GLU A 70 17.27 -1.86 -0.88
CA GLU A 70 18.33 -1.46 0.04
C GLU A 70 17.86 -0.39 1.02
N LYS A 71 17.01 0.53 0.60
CA LYS A 71 16.48 1.63 1.42
C LYS A 71 15.39 1.14 2.36
N PHE A 72 14.38 0.45 1.83
CA PHE A 72 13.27 -0.07 2.63
C PHE A 72 13.58 -1.39 3.34
N LYS A 73 14.69 -2.05 3.05
CA LYS A 73 15.05 -3.37 3.60
C LYS A 73 13.97 -4.43 3.31
N CYS A 74 13.31 -4.33 2.16
CA CYS A 74 12.25 -5.23 1.73
C CYS A 74 12.72 -6.22 0.67
N SER A 75 11.87 -7.20 0.33
CA SER A 75 12.11 -8.11 -0.79
C SER A 75 12.32 -7.35 -2.12
N LYS A 76 13.01 -8.00 -3.06
CA LYS A 76 13.21 -7.52 -4.44
C LYS A 76 12.07 -7.89 -5.39
N GLN A 77 11.09 -8.68 -4.94
CA GLN A 77 10.01 -9.21 -5.78
C GLN A 77 8.64 -9.08 -5.10
N GLY A 78 7.59 -9.09 -5.92
CA GLY A 78 6.18 -8.99 -5.53
C GLY A 78 5.63 -7.55 -5.60
N GLY A 79 4.30 -7.44 -5.71
CA GLY A 79 3.60 -6.15 -5.71
C GLY A 79 3.52 -5.51 -4.31
N MET A 80 3.38 -6.32 -3.27
CA MET A 80 3.34 -5.89 -1.87
C MET A 80 4.56 -6.40 -1.11
N ARG A 81 5.41 -5.50 -0.60
CA ARG A 81 6.70 -5.88 0.01
C ARG A 81 6.83 -5.33 1.42
N ARG A 82 6.65 -6.21 2.41
CA ARG A 82 6.73 -5.86 3.83
C ARG A 82 8.19 -5.82 4.30
N SER A 83 8.52 -4.79 5.08
CA SER A 83 9.76 -4.72 5.85
C SER A 83 9.48 -4.50 7.32
N HIS A 84 9.80 -5.50 8.15
CA HIS A 84 9.67 -5.34 9.60
C HIS A 84 10.71 -4.37 10.19
N GLN A 85 11.85 -4.20 9.52
CA GLN A 85 12.96 -3.35 9.97
C GLN A 85 12.63 -1.87 9.87
N THR A 86 12.05 -1.42 8.74
CA THR A 86 11.57 -0.04 8.56
C THR A 86 10.10 0.11 8.95
N ASN A 87 9.44 -0.96 9.37
CA ASN A 87 8.01 -0.97 9.64
C ASN A 87 7.13 -0.44 8.48
N THR A 88 7.53 -0.71 7.24
CA THR A 88 6.79 -0.28 6.04
C THR A 88 6.20 -1.45 5.24
N LEU A 89 5.15 -1.16 4.48
CA LEU A 89 4.69 -1.98 3.35
C LEU A 89 4.87 -1.16 2.07
N VAL A 90 5.73 -1.63 1.18
CA VAL A 90 5.99 -0.97 -0.10
C VAL A 90 5.10 -1.60 -1.17
N LEU A 91 4.27 -0.79 -1.80
CA LEU A 91 3.36 -1.17 -2.87
C LEU A 91 3.96 -0.78 -4.20
N PHE A 92 3.90 -1.70 -5.15
CA PHE A 92 4.26 -1.49 -6.53
C PHE A 92 2.99 -1.64 -7.37
N SER A 93 2.63 -0.58 -8.07
CA SER A 93 1.64 -0.60 -9.14
C SER A 93 2.37 -0.58 -10.48
N ASP A 94 2.07 -1.52 -11.37
CA ASP A 94 2.76 -1.67 -12.65
C ASP A 94 1.78 -1.41 -13.79
N GLN A 95 2.03 -0.31 -14.50
CA GLN A 95 1.23 0.20 -15.62
C GLN A 95 1.85 -0.12 -16.99
N THR A 96 2.90 -0.96 -17.05
CA THR A 96 3.56 -1.33 -18.32
C THR A 96 2.71 -2.24 -19.21
N GLY A 97 1.50 -2.63 -18.78
CA GLY A 97 0.59 -3.51 -19.51
C GLY A 97 0.97 -4.99 -19.46
N SER A 98 2.11 -5.33 -18.84
CA SER A 98 2.57 -6.72 -18.66
C SER A 98 2.02 -7.39 -17.40
N ASN A 99 1.45 -6.59 -16.48
CA ASN A 99 0.90 -7.06 -15.23
C ASN A 99 -0.54 -7.57 -15.39
N VAL A 100 -0.84 -8.73 -14.79
CA VAL A 100 -2.20 -9.27 -14.71
C VAL A 100 -3.12 -8.42 -13.83
N TYR A 101 -2.54 -7.61 -12.94
CA TYR A 101 -3.27 -6.69 -12.08
C TYR A 101 -3.49 -5.36 -12.79
N LYS A 102 -4.76 -4.95 -12.85
CA LYS A 102 -5.20 -3.67 -13.41
C LYS A 102 -5.54 -2.71 -12.28
N ASP A 103 -4.51 -2.21 -11.62
CA ASP A 103 -4.69 -1.13 -10.67
C ASP A 103 -5.09 0.14 -11.45
N LYS A 104 -6.07 0.87 -10.95
CA LYS A 104 -6.61 2.04 -11.64
C LYS A 104 -6.80 3.20 -10.68
N TRP A 105 -6.40 4.39 -11.11
CA TRP A 105 -6.78 5.62 -10.45
C TRP A 105 -8.23 5.98 -10.84
N LEU A 106 -9.09 6.19 -9.84
CA LEU A 106 -10.45 6.69 -10.00
C LEU A 106 -10.61 7.88 -9.06
N ASN A 107 -10.81 9.09 -9.61
CA ASN A 107 -11.01 10.32 -8.83
C ASN A 107 -9.93 10.55 -7.75
N GLY A 108 -8.64 10.36 -8.10
CA GLY A 108 -7.53 10.53 -7.16
C GLY A 108 -7.35 9.39 -6.15
N ILE A 109 -8.08 8.27 -6.30
CA ILE A 109 -7.98 7.09 -5.44
C ILE A 109 -7.58 5.87 -6.26
N LEU A 110 -6.44 5.29 -5.91
CA LEU A 110 -5.93 4.08 -6.53
C LEU A 110 -6.71 2.86 -6.04
N GLN A 111 -7.37 2.15 -6.95
CA GLN A 111 -7.99 0.86 -6.70
C GLN A 111 -6.93 -0.24 -6.78
N TYR A 112 -6.12 -0.35 -5.73
CA TYR A 112 -4.98 -1.27 -5.69
C TYR A 112 -5.44 -2.72 -5.53
N THR A 113 -4.86 -3.63 -6.32
CA THR A 113 -5.26 -5.03 -6.33
C THR A 113 -4.54 -5.84 -5.25
N GLY A 114 -5.30 -6.65 -4.51
CA GLY A 114 -4.77 -7.56 -3.51
C GLY A 114 -3.75 -8.57 -4.07
N MET A 115 -2.91 -9.11 -3.20
CA MET A 115 -1.98 -10.16 -3.58
C MET A 115 -2.65 -11.54 -3.71
N GLY A 116 -2.01 -12.41 -4.49
CA GLY A 116 -2.45 -13.78 -4.79
C GLY A 116 -2.76 -13.90 -6.28
N LEU A 117 -2.10 -14.83 -6.96
CA LEU A 117 -2.14 -14.96 -8.43
C LEU A 117 -3.16 -15.98 -8.94
N LYS A 118 -3.50 -16.98 -8.13
CA LYS A 118 -4.39 -18.09 -8.50
C LYS A 118 -5.47 -18.29 -7.44
N GLY A 119 -6.67 -18.61 -7.89
CA GLY A 119 -7.84 -18.80 -7.04
C GLY A 119 -8.27 -17.53 -6.31
N ASP A 120 -9.33 -17.66 -5.52
CA ASP A 120 -9.89 -16.59 -4.71
C ASP A 120 -8.83 -16.04 -3.74
N GLN A 121 -8.70 -14.72 -3.74
CA GLN A 121 -7.85 -14.04 -2.78
C GLN A 121 -8.43 -14.14 -1.38
N VAL A 122 -7.55 -14.02 -0.40
CA VAL A 122 -7.90 -14.09 1.03
C VAL A 122 -7.43 -12.80 1.70
N LEU A 123 -8.34 -12.12 2.39
CA LEU A 123 -8.07 -10.81 2.99
C LEU A 123 -7.22 -10.92 4.26
N ASP A 124 -7.48 -11.91 5.10
CA ASP A 124 -6.86 -12.10 6.41
C ASP A 124 -5.51 -12.85 6.37
N LYS A 125 -4.89 -12.95 5.18
CA LYS A 125 -3.60 -13.60 4.97
C LYS A 125 -2.55 -12.66 4.39
N ASN A 126 -1.28 -12.97 4.68
CA ASN A 126 -0.11 -12.34 4.07
C ASN A 126 -0.18 -10.79 4.12
N GLN A 127 0.19 -10.13 3.02
CA GLN A 127 0.21 -8.66 2.95
C GLN A 127 -1.17 -8.05 2.74
N ASN A 128 -2.17 -8.82 2.30
CA ASN A 128 -3.56 -8.35 2.28
C ASN A 128 -4.01 -8.00 3.70
N LYS A 129 -3.69 -8.84 4.69
CA LYS A 129 -4.01 -8.58 6.10
C LYS A 129 -3.31 -7.32 6.60
N VAL A 130 -2.02 -7.14 6.25
CA VAL A 130 -1.25 -5.96 6.66
C VAL A 130 -1.87 -4.69 6.09
N LEU A 131 -2.20 -4.68 4.80
CA LEU A 131 -2.81 -3.51 4.17
C LEU A 131 -4.22 -3.24 4.71
N ALA A 132 -5.01 -4.28 4.95
CA ALA A 132 -6.35 -4.18 5.52
C ALA A 132 -6.35 -3.58 6.93
N ASN A 133 -5.34 -3.93 7.74
CA ASN A 133 -5.19 -3.46 9.11
C ASN A 133 -4.28 -2.23 9.23
N SER A 134 -3.93 -1.57 8.11
CA SER A 134 -2.98 -0.44 8.08
C SER A 134 -3.36 0.70 9.02
N LYS A 135 -4.66 0.89 9.30
CA LYS A 135 -5.16 1.90 10.25
C LYS A 135 -4.82 1.61 11.72
N SER A 136 -4.48 0.37 12.06
CA SER A 136 -4.31 -0.06 13.47
C SER A 136 -3.03 -0.84 13.74
N ASN A 137 -2.28 -1.25 12.71
CA ASN A 137 -1.04 -2.02 12.86
C ASN A 137 0.22 -1.15 12.80
N PHE A 138 0.07 0.17 12.69
CA PHE A 138 1.14 1.16 12.68
C PHE A 138 2.15 0.96 11.54
N VAL A 139 1.78 0.29 10.45
CA VAL A 139 2.64 0.08 9.28
C VAL A 139 2.42 1.22 8.29
N LYS A 140 3.48 1.94 7.94
CA LYS A 140 3.43 2.96 6.89
C LYS A 140 3.39 2.33 5.51
N ILE A 141 2.52 2.83 4.65
CA ILE A 141 2.34 2.31 3.29
C ILE A 141 2.96 3.30 2.31
N HIS A 142 3.87 2.81 1.48
CA HIS A 142 4.57 3.62 0.48
C HIS A 142 4.21 3.12 -0.91
N LEU A 143 3.93 4.01 -1.85
CA LEU A 143 3.53 3.66 -3.21
C LEU A 143 4.60 4.02 -4.22
N PHE A 144 4.92 3.03 -5.07
CA PHE A 144 5.69 3.19 -6.28
C PHE A 144 4.85 2.80 -7.48
N GLU A 145 4.95 3.58 -8.57
CA GLU A 145 4.30 3.28 -9.84
C GLU A 145 5.34 3.05 -10.93
N THR A 146 5.09 2.07 -11.79
CA THR A 146 6.03 1.62 -12.83
C THR A 146 5.39 1.85 -14.18
N PHE A 147 5.91 2.82 -14.93
CA PHE A 147 5.46 3.10 -16.31
C PHE A 147 6.41 2.52 -17.34
N LYS A 148 7.67 2.30 -16.96
CA LYS A 148 8.72 1.69 -17.78
C LYS A 148 9.36 0.54 -17.01
N PRO A 149 9.74 -0.56 -17.68
CA PRO A 149 10.36 -1.69 -17.00
C PRO A 149 11.57 -1.27 -16.17
N LYS A 150 11.60 -1.69 -14.89
CA LYS A 150 12.67 -1.44 -13.90
C LYS A 150 12.78 0.01 -13.38
N GLU A 151 11.92 0.92 -13.84
CA GLU A 151 11.86 2.30 -13.39
C GLU A 151 10.62 2.50 -12.52
N HIS A 152 10.83 2.71 -11.22
CA HIS A 152 9.75 2.84 -10.25
C HIS A 152 9.71 4.26 -9.69
N THR A 153 8.71 5.04 -10.10
CA THR A 153 8.48 6.40 -9.61
C THR A 153 7.87 6.35 -8.21
N TYR A 154 8.47 7.05 -7.25
CA TYR A 154 7.91 7.14 -5.90
C TYR A 154 6.80 8.19 -5.84
N LEU A 155 5.61 7.81 -5.40
CA LEU A 155 4.47 8.74 -5.31
C LEU A 155 4.23 9.28 -3.89
N GLY A 156 4.73 8.59 -2.86
CA GLY A 156 4.58 9.03 -1.47
C GLY A 156 3.99 7.98 -0.54
N GLU A 157 3.67 8.43 0.68
CA GLU A 157 2.90 7.65 1.65
C GLU A 157 1.42 7.65 1.27
N VAL A 158 0.78 6.48 1.38
CA VAL A 158 -0.65 6.28 1.10
C VAL A 158 -1.38 5.70 2.31
N TYR A 159 -2.70 5.84 2.34
CA TYR A 159 -3.56 5.25 3.35
C TYR A 159 -4.80 4.61 2.73
N LEU A 160 -5.44 3.71 3.47
CA LEU A 160 -6.70 3.08 3.07
C LEU A 160 -7.86 4.08 3.19
N ALA A 161 -8.23 4.67 2.05
CA ALA A 161 -9.19 5.77 1.94
C ALA A 161 -10.66 5.30 1.86
N GLY A 162 -10.88 4.03 1.50
CA GLY A 162 -12.22 3.47 1.31
C GLY A 162 -12.43 2.11 1.94
N GLN A 163 -13.63 1.57 1.75
CA GLN A 163 -13.92 0.19 2.11
C GLN A 163 -13.28 -0.77 1.10
N ILE A 164 -12.61 -1.79 1.62
CA ILE A 164 -12.08 -2.87 0.79
C ILE A 164 -13.27 -3.65 0.23
N TYR A 165 -13.28 -3.88 -1.07
CA TYR A 165 -14.34 -4.61 -1.76
C TYR A 165 -13.75 -5.69 -2.66
N THR A 166 -14.62 -6.55 -3.18
CA THR A 166 -14.21 -7.64 -4.07
C THR A 166 -14.84 -7.50 -5.45
N VAL A 167 -14.08 -7.90 -6.46
CA VAL A 167 -14.54 -8.03 -7.84
C VAL A 167 -14.22 -9.43 -8.36
N ASN A 168 -14.99 -9.90 -9.33
CA ASN A 168 -14.66 -11.11 -10.07
C ASN A 168 -13.78 -10.75 -11.26
N GLU A 169 -12.55 -11.23 -11.27
CA GLU A 169 -11.59 -11.04 -12.36
C GLU A 169 -11.06 -12.39 -12.84
N LYS A 170 -10.47 -12.39 -14.02
CA LYS A 170 -9.80 -13.56 -14.58
C LYS A 170 -8.42 -13.71 -13.93
N ASP A 171 -8.08 -14.91 -13.47
CA ASP A 171 -6.73 -15.21 -12.99
C ASP A 171 -5.76 -15.42 -14.18
N SER A 172 -4.50 -15.72 -13.86
CA SER A 172 -3.45 -15.99 -14.87
C SER A 172 -3.76 -17.18 -15.79
N SER A 173 -4.75 -18.00 -15.45
CA SER A 173 -5.19 -19.17 -16.20
C SER A 173 -6.56 -18.97 -16.87
N GLY A 174 -7.13 -17.76 -16.84
CA GLY A 174 -8.42 -17.44 -17.45
C GLY A 174 -9.64 -17.88 -16.64
N ASN A 175 -9.45 -18.30 -15.38
CA ASN A 175 -10.55 -18.69 -14.50
C ASN A 175 -11.09 -17.48 -13.75
N SER A 176 -12.42 -17.42 -13.56
CA SER A 176 -13.02 -16.37 -12.73
C SER A 176 -12.63 -16.60 -11.28
N ARG A 177 -12.21 -15.52 -10.60
CA ARG A 177 -11.85 -15.56 -9.19
C ARG A 177 -12.19 -14.26 -8.48
N LYS A 178 -12.35 -14.35 -7.17
CA LYS A 178 -12.53 -13.21 -6.28
C LYS A 178 -11.21 -12.49 -6.04
N VAL A 179 -11.20 -11.19 -6.29
CA VAL A 179 -10.04 -10.31 -6.13
C VAL A 179 -10.42 -9.15 -5.24
N TYR A 180 -9.58 -8.86 -4.24
CA TYR A 180 -9.77 -7.70 -3.36
C TYR A 180 -9.21 -6.43 -4.01
N LYS A 181 -9.94 -5.33 -3.85
CA LYS A 181 -9.51 -3.98 -4.21
C LYS A 181 -9.40 -3.14 -2.94
N PHE A 182 -8.24 -2.50 -2.79
CA PHE A 182 -7.89 -1.62 -1.69
C PHE A 182 -7.91 -0.19 -2.23
N PRO A 183 -8.91 0.64 -1.87
CA PRO A 183 -8.93 2.04 -2.27
C PRO A 183 -7.88 2.82 -1.48
N LEU A 184 -6.83 3.30 -2.14
CA LEU A 184 -5.69 4.01 -1.54
C LEU A 184 -5.64 5.45 -2.02
N ALA A 185 -5.41 6.38 -1.09
CA ALA A 185 -5.14 7.77 -1.39
C ALA A 185 -3.79 8.19 -0.82
N LEU A 186 -3.14 9.16 -1.46
CA LEU A 186 -1.92 9.78 -0.96
C LEU A 186 -2.21 10.65 0.26
N ILE A 187 -1.31 10.62 1.25
CA ILE A 187 -1.43 11.47 2.45
C ILE A 187 -1.25 12.96 2.08
N ASN A 188 -0.35 13.26 1.14
CA ASN A 188 -0.08 14.62 0.66
C ASN A 188 -0.41 14.72 -0.84
N GLN A 189 -1.67 15.02 -1.17
CA GLN A 189 -2.10 15.14 -2.58
C GLN A 189 -1.48 16.35 -3.29
N GLU A 190 -1.11 17.40 -2.57
CA GLU A 190 -0.53 18.63 -3.14
C GLU A 190 0.82 18.37 -3.85
N GLN A 191 1.58 17.34 -3.45
CA GLN A 191 2.86 16.98 -4.09
C GLN A 191 2.71 16.40 -5.50
N LEU A 192 1.51 15.99 -5.93
CA LEU A 192 1.29 15.50 -7.31
C LEU A 192 1.16 16.64 -8.34
N ILE A 193 0.82 17.85 -7.89
CA ILE A 193 0.42 18.95 -8.80
C ILE A 193 1.64 19.64 -9.44
N GLU A 194 2.84 19.46 -8.88
CA GLU A 194 4.06 20.12 -9.36
C GLU A 194 4.87 19.31 -10.39
N ASP A 195 4.60 18.01 -10.55
CA ASP A 195 5.35 17.14 -11.46
C ASP A 195 4.69 17.04 -12.85
N LYS A 196 5.30 17.73 -13.82
CA LYS A 196 4.84 17.80 -15.24
C LYS A 196 4.67 16.43 -15.93
N ASP A 197 5.35 15.39 -15.44
CA ASP A 197 5.28 14.05 -16.01
C ASP A 197 3.95 13.33 -15.68
N ILE A 198 3.31 13.64 -14.56
CA ILE A 198 1.98 13.11 -14.18
C ILE A 198 0.90 13.74 -15.07
N TYR A 199 1.00 15.05 -15.33
CA TYR A 199 0.05 15.79 -16.17
C TYR A 199 0.03 15.28 -17.62
N ASN A 200 1.21 14.97 -18.18
CA ASN A 200 1.31 14.35 -19.51
C ASN A 200 0.70 12.93 -19.56
N GLN A 201 0.61 12.23 -18.43
CA GLN A 201 0.07 10.88 -18.34
C GLN A 201 -1.45 10.84 -18.15
N GLU A 202 -2.04 11.79 -17.41
CA GLU A 202 -3.51 11.98 -17.40
C GLU A 202 -4.05 12.21 -18.81
N GLU A 203 -3.32 12.97 -19.64
CA GLU A 203 -3.68 13.20 -21.04
C GLU A 203 -3.61 11.92 -21.89
N ASN A 204 -2.59 11.07 -21.67
CA ASN A 204 -2.45 9.78 -22.35
C ASN A 204 -3.50 8.75 -21.91
N GLN A 205 -3.84 8.69 -20.62
CA GLN A 205 -4.94 7.86 -20.11
C GLN A 205 -6.28 8.34 -20.68
N THR A 206 -6.50 9.66 -20.76
CA THR A 206 -7.69 10.26 -21.38
C THR A 206 -7.79 9.89 -22.87
N ARG A 207 -6.67 9.93 -23.61
CA ARG A 207 -6.61 9.46 -25.01
C ARG A 207 -6.91 7.98 -25.14
N HIS A 208 -6.41 7.13 -24.22
CA HIS A 208 -6.72 5.70 -24.23
C HIS A 208 -8.19 5.43 -23.95
N ILE A 209 -8.82 6.15 -23.01
CA ILE A 209 -10.25 6.05 -22.72
C ILE A 209 -11.08 6.48 -23.93
N ARG A 210 -10.71 7.58 -24.62
CA ARG A 210 -11.38 8.00 -25.87
C ARG A 210 -11.33 6.96 -26.99
N ASN A 211 -10.37 6.05 -26.95
CA ASN A 211 -10.20 4.98 -27.94
C ASN A 211 -10.87 3.66 -27.53
N LEU A 212 -11.57 3.61 -26.39
CA LEU A 212 -12.36 2.45 -25.96
C LEU A 212 -13.70 2.42 -26.71
N SER A 213 -14.23 1.23 -26.96
CA SER A 213 -15.58 1.06 -27.50
C SER A 213 -16.65 1.48 -26.49
N ASP A 214 -17.81 1.90 -26.99
CA ASP A 214 -18.94 2.38 -26.17
C ASP A 214 -19.32 1.41 -25.05
N ALA A 215 -19.31 0.10 -25.32
CA ALA A 215 -19.58 -0.92 -24.32
C ALA A 215 -18.57 -0.96 -23.16
N LYS A 216 -17.27 -0.70 -23.45
CA LYS A 216 -16.23 -0.64 -22.42
C LYS A 216 -16.29 0.69 -21.67
N LEU A 217 -16.61 1.78 -22.35
CA LEU A 217 -16.86 3.09 -21.73
C LEU A 217 -18.01 3.02 -20.74
N GLU A 218 -19.10 2.36 -21.12
CA GLU A 218 -20.27 2.17 -20.25
C GLU A 218 -19.94 1.29 -19.03
N GLU A 219 -19.13 0.23 -19.21
CA GLU A 219 -18.65 -0.59 -18.10
C GLU A 219 -17.80 0.22 -17.10
N GLU A 220 -16.89 1.07 -17.59
CA GLU A 220 -16.07 1.94 -16.73
C GLU A 220 -16.92 3.02 -16.04
N ALA A 221 -17.90 3.62 -16.74
CA ALA A 221 -18.85 4.55 -16.14
C ALA A 221 -19.69 3.91 -15.03
N ARG A 222 -20.16 2.66 -15.23
CA ARG A 222 -20.88 1.91 -14.18
C ARG A 222 -19.99 1.62 -12.99
N LYS A 223 -18.71 1.29 -13.19
CA LYS A 223 -17.76 1.08 -12.07
C LYS A 223 -17.59 2.34 -11.24
N VAL A 224 -17.41 3.50 -11.89
CA VAL A 224 -17.31 4.80 -11.22
C VAL A 224 -18.60 5.16 -10.50
N SER A 225 -19.75 4.95 -11.14
CA SER A 225 -21.06 5.20 -10.51
C SER A 225 -21.30 4.32 -9.28
N ASN A 226 -20.97 3.03 -9.37
CA ASN A 226 -21.11 2.09 -8.26
C ASN A 226 -20.16 2.45 -7.10
N TYR A 227 -18.94 2.89 -7.44
CA TYR A 227 -18.01 3.44 -6.46
C TYR A 227 -18.57 4.67 -5.73
N ASN A 228 -19.11 5.65 -6.47
CA ASN A 228 -19.72 6.84 -5.87
C ASN A 228 -20.87 6.48 -4.92
N MET A 229 -21.67 5.48 -5.26
CA MET A 229 -22.74 4.97 -4.39
C MET A 229 -22.20 4.34 -3.10
N ILE A 230 -21.13 3.54 -3.19
CA ILE A 230 -20.47 2.92 -2.02
C ILE A 230 -19.81 3.98 -1.12
N CYS A 231 -19.28 5.05 -1.70
CA CYS A 231 -18.65 6.16 -0.96
C CYS A 231 -19.66 7.14 -0.35
N GLN A 232 -20.82 7.37 -0.97
CA GLN A 232 -21.86 8.28 -0.45
C GLN A 232 -22.58 7.75 0.80
N ILE A 233 -22.59 6.43 1.05
CA ILE A 233 -23.18 5.82 2.26
C ILE A 233 -22.40 6.19 3.55
N LYS A 234 -21.33 7.01 3.49
CA LYS A 234 -20.49 7.38 4.63
C LYS A 234 -20.38 8.88 4.93
N LEU A 235 -21.29 9.68 4.38
CA LEU A 235 -21.41 11.12 4.72
C LEU A 235 -22.62 11.43 5.62
N GLU A 236 -23.34 10.41 6.09
CA GLU A 236 -24.39 10.49 7.13
C GLU A 236 -23.96 9.71 8.37
#